data_AF-A0A4U5PFL2-F1
#
_entry.id   AF-A0A4U5PFL2-F1
#
_cell.length_a   1.000
_cell.length_b   1.000
_cell.length_c   1.000
_cell.angle_alpha   90.00
_cell.angle_beta   90.00
_cell.angle_gamma   90.00
#
_symmetry.space_group_name_H-M   'P 1'
#
loop_
_entity.id
_entity.type
_entity.pdbx_description
1 polymer ?
#
loop_
_entity_poly.entity_id
_entity_poly.type
_entity_poly.pdbx_seq_one_letter_code
_entity_poly.pdbx_strand_id
1 'polypeptide(L)'
;MFEDTKCRQCGEVVKYPLSRCHHVAAHLRLSSKCVIEGCEATCLDTYRLSSHLSSFQKKRTKDLSERELWTHEKSKEEVNKLLKVVVTKFFPMKRNAGEDPD
;
A
#
# COMPACT_ATOMS: atom_id res chain seq x y z
N MET A 1 -8.07 -14.67 16.69
CA MET A 1 -7.84 -14.92 15.25
C MET A 1 -6.61 -14.14 14.84
N PHE A 2 -5.57 -14.80 14.33
CA PHE A 2 -4.34 -14.13 13.88
C PHE A 2 -4.29 -14.19 12.35
N GLU A 3 -4.02 -13.06 11.70
CA GLU A 3 -3.76 -13.04 10.27
C GLU A 3 -2.46 -13.80 9.97
N ASP A 4 -2.43 -14.58 8.89
CA ASP A 4 -1.18 -15.16 8.40
C ASP A 4 -0.17 -14.03 8.17
N THR A 5 1.05 -14.23 8.64
CA THR A 5 2.16 -13.33 8.31
C THR A 5 2.84 -13.73 7.02
N LYS A 6 2.52 -14.91 6.47
CA LYS A 6 3.08 -15.41 5.21
C LYS A 6 2.16 -15.08 4.04
N CYS A 7 2.70 -14.43 3.02
CA CYS A 7 1.99 -14.14 1.79
C CYS A 7 1.71 -15.45 1.05
N ARG A 8 0.45 -15.71 0.71
CA ARG A 8 0.05 -16.92 -0.02
C ARG A 8 0.56 -16.94 -1.47
N GLN A 9 0.79 -15.78 -2.07
CA GLN A 9 1.20 -15.68 -3.47
C GLN A 9 2.70 -15.95 -3.66
N CYS A 10 3.56 -15.38 -2.82
CA CYS A 10 5.02 -15.48 -2.98
C CYS A 10 5.73 -16.19 -1.83
N GLY A 11 5.03 -16.47 -0.73
CA GLY A 11 5.60 -17.12 0.45
C GLY A 11 6.42 -16.21 1.37
N GLU A 12 6.52 -14.91 1.08
CA GLU A 12 7.27 -13.96 1.91
C GLU A 12 6.58 -13.75 3.27
N VAL A 13 7.37 -13.70 4.35
CA VAL A 13 6.85 -13.45 5.70
C VAL A 13 6.93 -11.95 6.01
N VAL A 14 5.77 -11.32 6.12
CA VAL A 14 5.60 -9.90 6.40
C VAL A 14 4.88 -9.75 7.74
N LYS A 15 5.64 -9.38 8.77
CA LYS A 15 5.17 -9.38 10.17
C LYS A 15 4.13 -8.29 10.47
N TYR A 16 4.30 -7.09 9.90
CA TYR A 16 3.49 -5.93 10.25
C TYR A 16 2.31 -5.74 9.29
N PRO A 17 1.10 -5.42 9.79
CA PRO A 17 -0.09 -5.20 8.95
C PRO A 17 0.10 -4.13 7.89
N LEU A 18 0.73 -2.99 8.25
CA LEU A 18 1.01 -1.92 7.28
C LEU A 18 1.96 -2.40 6.18
N SER A 19 3.00 -3.15 6.54
CA SER A 19 3.93 -3.74 5.58
C SER A 19 3.24 -4.77 4.69
N ARG A 20 2.25 -5.53 5.20
CA ARG A 20 1.45 -6.46 4.39
C ARG A 20 0.65 -5.72 3.32
N CYS A 21 0.06 -4.58 3.64
CA CYS A 21 -0.59 -3.71 2.66
C CYS A 21 0.36 -3.25 1.55
N HIS A 22 1.56 -2.76 1.91
CA HIS A 22 2.56 -2.34 0.91
C HIS A 22 3.07 -3.51 0.06
N HIS A 23 3.26 -4.68 0.68
CA HIS A 23 3.64 -5.90 -0.01
C HIS A 23 2.58 -6.32 -1.06
N VAL A 24 1.29 -6.29 -0.69
CA VAL A 24 0.19 -6.58 -1.63
C VAL A 24 0.09 -5.52 -2.71
N ALA A 25 0.27 -4.25 -2.39
CA ALA A 25 0.30 -3.16 -3.37
C ALA A 25 1.37 -3.42 -4.45
N ALA A 26 2.53 -3.94 -4.04
CA ALA A 26 3.61 -4.32 -4.96
C ALA A 26 3.21 -5.47 -5.90
N HIS A 27 2.55 -6.51 -5.38
CA HIS A 27 2.02 -7.59 -6.21
C HIS A 27 1.00 -7.11 -7.24
N LEU A 28 0.13 -6.18 -6.84
CA LEU A 28 -0.89 -5.61 -7.70
C LEU A 28 -0.36 -4.50 -8.63
N ARG A 29 0.93 -4.16 -8.52
CA ARG A 29 1.54 -3.02 -9.22
C ARG A 29 0.71 -1.74 -9.06
N LEU A 30 0.09 -1.58 -7.88
CA LEU A 30 -0.62 -0.35 -7.55
C LEU A 30 0.43 0.74 -7.46
N SER A 31 0.38 1.67 -8.39
CA SER A 31 1.35 2.73 -8.47
C SER A 31 0.60 4.02 -8.75
N SER A 32 0.85 5.04 -7.95
CA SER A 32 0.27 6.37 -8.11
C SER A 32 1.18 7.21 -8.99
N LYS A 33 0.63 7.87 -10.00
CA LYS A 33 1.37 8.87 -10.77
C LYS A 33 1.76 10.03 -9.85
N CYS A 34 2.88 10.66 -10.16
CA CYS A 34 3.27 11.90 -9.53
C CYS A 34 2.17 12.95 -9.75
N VAL A 35 1.82 13.67 -8.70
CA VAL A 35 0.76 14.69 -8.74
C VAL A 35 1.25 16.03 -9.29
N ILE A 36 2.57 16.18 -9.49
CA ILE A 36 3.17 17.37 -10.05
C ILE A 36 2.93 17.40 -11.56
N GLU A 37 2.40 18.51 -12.05
CA GLU A 37 2.18 18.74 -13.47
C GLU A 37 3.50 18.62 -14.26
N GLY A 38 3.46 17.86 -15.36
CA GLY A 38 4.66 17.59 -16.18
C GLY A 38 5.57 16.47 -15.65
N CYS A 39 5.23 15.81 -14.54
CA CYS A 39 5.96 14.64 -14.07
C CYS A 39 5.24 13.34 -14.40
N GLU A 40 5.88 12.49 -15.20
CA GLU A 40 5.33 11.17 -15.59
C GLU A 40 5.79 10.03 -14.66
N ALA A 41 6.52 10.34 -13.60
CA ALA A 41 6.99 9.35 -12.65
C ALA A 41 5.80 8.65 -11.99
N THR A 42 5.91 7.32 -11.82
CA THR A 42 4.89 6.53 -11.13
C THR A 42 5.52 5.87 -9.91
N CYS A 43 4.91 6.06 -8.75
CA CYS A 43 5.42 5.61 -7.46
C CYS A 43 4.54 4.51 -6.88
N LEU A 44 5.16 3.41 -6.48
CA LEU A 44 4.47 2.21 -5.97
C LEU A 44 3.75 2.40 -4.63
N ASP A 45 4.16 3.39 -3.84
CA ASP A 45 3.51 3.70 -2.56
C ASP A 45 3.73 5.16 -2.17
N THR A 46 2.90 5.66 -1.25
CA THR A 46 3.01 6.98 -0.62
C THR A 46 4.40 7.31 -0.10
N TYR A 47 5.13 6.34 0.45
CA TYR A 47 6.51 6.56 0.90
C TYR A 47 7.45 6.89 -0.27
N ARG A 48 7.37 6.11 -1.36
CA ARG A 48 8.17 6.37 -2.57
C ARG A 48 7.76 7.67 -3.24
N LEU A 49 6.47 8.00 -3.23
CA LEU A 49 5.98 9.27 -3.75
C LEU A 49 6.49 10.45 -2.93
N SER A 50 6.45 10.35 -1.60
CA SER A 50 6.99 11.40 -0.70
C SER A 50 8.50 11.58 -0.89
N SER A 51 9.24 10.48 -1.01
CA SER A 51 10.67 10.53 -1.33
C SER A 51 10.92 11.09 -2.72
N HIS A 52 10.11 10.74 -3.73
CA HIS A 52 10.22 11.29 -5.07
C HIS A 52 9.96 12.80 -5.09
N LEU A 53 8.90 13.24 -4.41
CA LEU A 53 8.57 14.66 -4.26
C LEU A 53 9.75 15.42 -3.64
N SER A 54 10.31 14.91 -2.54
CA SER A 54 11.42 15.55 -1.84
C SER A 54 12.71 15.57 -2.66
N SER A 55 13.08 14.44 -3.29
CA SER A 55 14.37 14.28 -3.97
C SER A 55 14.39 14.81 -5.41
N PHE A 56 13.31 14.64 -6.16
CA PHE A 56 13.26 15.01 -7.59
C PHE A 56 12.52 16.32 -7.82
N GLN A 57 11.37 16.50 -7.16
CA GLN A 57 10.55 17.69 -7.32
C GLN A 57 10.98 18.83 -6.39
N LYS A 58 11.86 18.54 -5.42
CA LYS A 58 12.27 19.45 -4.34
C LYS A 58 11.07 20.08 -3.61
N LYS A 59 9.94 19.37 -3.59
CA LYS A 59 8.69 19.75 -2.93
C LYS A 59 8.41 18.78 -1.79
N ARG A 60 7.85 19.26 -0.68
CA ARG A 60 7.23 18.39 0.32
C ARG A 60 5.74 18.35 0.08
N THR A 61 5.06 17.41 0.73
CA THR A 61 3.59 17.31 0.70
C THR A 61 2.90 18.62 1.09
N LYS A 62 3.49 19.40 2.02
CA LYS A 62 2.98 20.73 2.41
C LYS A 62 3.18 21.83 1.36
N ASP A 63 4.08 21.62 0.39
CA ASP A 63 4.39 22.57 -0.68
C ASP A 63 3.56 22.27 -1.95
N LEU A 64 2.66 21.28 -1.87
CA LEU A 64 1.72 20.92 -2.92
C LEU A 64 0.55 21.91 -2.95
N SER A 65 0.11 22.25 -4.15
CA SER A 65 -1.11 23.01 -4.38
C SER A 65 -2.34 22.22 -3.94
N GLU A 66 -3.46 22.89 -3.66
CA GLU A 66 -4.71 22.24 -3.25
C GLU A 66 -5.14 21.11 -4.22
N ARG A 67 -5.01 21.34 -5.53
CA ARG A 67 -5.31 20.33 -6.56
C ARG A 67 -4.37 19.12 -6.50
N GLU A 68 -3.07 19.35 -6.26
CA GLU A 68 -2.06 18.30 -6.16
C GLU A 68 -2.28 17.47 -4.87
N LEU A 69 -2.60 18.13 -3.76
CA LEU A 69 -2.98 17.51 -2.49
C LEU A 69 -4.24 16.66 -2.63
N TRP A 70 -5.31 17.22 -3.19
CA TRP A 70 -6.57 16.51 -3.38
C TRP A 70 -6.39 15.26 -4.24
N THR A 71 -5.62 15.35 -5.32
CA THR A 71 -5.31 14.21 -6.20
C THR A 71 -4.51 13.13 -5.45
N HIS A 72 -3.56 13.54 -4.62
CA HIS A 72 -2.76 12.64 -3.79
C HIS A 72 -3.62 11.90 -2.76
N GLU A 73 -4.49 12.62 -2.03
CA GLU A 73 -5.36 12.03 -1.03
C GLU A 73 -6.40 11.09 -1.63
N LYS A 74 -7.02 11.47 -2.75
CA LYS A 74 -7.97 10.62 -3.46
C LYS A 74 -7.33 9.32 -3.93
N SER A 75 -6.13 9.39 -4.51
CA SER A 75 -5.37 8.20 -4.94
C SER A 75 -5.03 7.29 -3.76
N LYS A 76 -4.62 7.88 -2.64
CA LYS A 76 -4.30 7.15 -1.41
C LYS A 76 -5.53 6.44 -0.84
N GLU A 77 -6.69 7.10 -0.83
CA GLU A 77 -7.94 6.51 -0.34
C GLU A 77 -8.37 5.30 -1.16
N GLU A 78 -8.35 5.42 -2.49
CA GLU A 78 -8.74 4.34 -3.40
C GLU A 78 -7.83 3.11 -3.25
N VAL A 79 -6.51 3.33 -3.16
CA VAL A 79 -5.54 2.26 -2.88
C VAL A 79 -5.82 1.63 -1.51
N ASN A 80 -6.09 2.42 -0.47
CA ASN A 80 -6.35 1.88 0.86
C ASN A 80 -7.63 1.03 0.91
N LYS A 81 -8.71 1.47 0.27
CA LYS A 81 -9.96 0.71 0.13
C LYS A 81 -9.71 -0.62 -0.58
N LEU A 82 -9.00 -0.60 -1.70
CA LEU A 82 -8.69 -1.81 -2.45
C LEU A 82 -7.85 -2.77 -1.60
N LEU A 83 -6.80 -2.26 -0.94
CA LEU A 83 -5.92 -3.06 -0.08
C LEU A 83 -6.67 -3.72 1.09
N LYS A 84 -7.62 -3.05 1.74
CA LYS A 84 -8.43 -3.66 2.80
C LYS A 84 -9.17 -4.92 2.34
N VAL A 85 -9.66 -4.92 1.10
CA VAL A 85 -10.39 -6.06 0.53
C VAL A 85 -9.42 -7.14 0.06
N VAL A 86 -8.33 -6.76 -0.62
CA VAL A 86 -7.44 -7.75 -1.24
C VAL A 86 -6.44 -8.34 -0.26
N VAL A 87 -6.03 -7.65 0.80
CA VAL A 87 -4.96 -8.12 1.71
C VAL A 87 -5.33 -9.44 2.35
N THR A 88 -6.62 -9.65 2.65
CA THR A 88 -7.16 -10.90 3.21
C THR A 88 -7.03 -12.09 2.25
N LYS A 89 -6.90 -11.85 0.93
CA LYS A 89 -6.64 -12.90 -0.06
C LYS A 89 -5.19 -13.37 -0.05
N PHE A 90 -4.25 -12.46 0.24
CA PHE A 90 -2.82 -12.75 0.31
C PHE A 90 -2.41 -13.22 1.71
N PHE A 91 -3.06 -12.70 2.75
CA PHE A 91 -2.83 -12.99 4.16
C PHE A 91 -4.16 -13.36 4.82
N PRO A 92 -4.67 -14.58 4.59
CA PRO A 92 -5.93 -15.03 5.18
C PRO A 92 -5.82 -15.10 6.71
N MET A 93 -6.94 -14.92 7.40
CA MET A 93 -6.98 -15.20 8.84
C MET A 93 -6.83 -16.70 9.06
N LYS A 94 -5.85 -17.09 9.90
CA LYS A 94 -5.83 -18.46 10.43
C LYS A 94 -7.00 -18.58 11.40
N ARG A 95 -7.98 -19.41 11.05
CA ARG A 95 -8.85 -20.01 12.06
C ARG A 95 -7.95 -20.93 12.88
N ASN A 96 -7.97 -20.81 14.20
CA ASN A 96 -7.26 -21.75 15.06
C ASN A 96 -7.83 -23.14 14.74
N ALA A 97 -7.09 -23.94 13.96
CA ALA A 97 -7.37 -25.37 13.83
C ALA A 97 -6.82 -26.00 15.11
N GLY A 98 -7.69 -26.12 16.11
CA GLY A 98 -7.35 -26.58 17.44
C GLY A 98 -8.57 -26.61 18.35
N GLU A 99 -9.67 -27.17 17.84
CA GLU A 99 -10.67 -27.83 18.67
C GLU A 99 -10.70 -29.27 18.15
N ASP A 100 -9.83 -30.10 18.71
CA ASP A 100 -10.04 -31.54 18.80
C ASP A 100 -10.98 -31.75 19.99
N PRO A 101 -12.22 -32.22 19.80
CA PRO A 101 -12.95 -32.87 20.87
C PRO A 101 -12.57 -34.36 20.85
N ASP A 102 -11.74 -34.78 21.79
CA ASP A 102 -11.75 -36.16 22.29
C ASP A 102 -12.69 -36.23 23.49
#